data_AF-A0A5E7WBD5-F1
#
_entry.id   AF-A0A5E7WBD5-F1
#
_cell.length_a   1.000
_cell.length_b   1.000
_cell.length_c   1.000
_cell.angle_alpha   90.00
_cell.angle_beta   90.00
_cell.angle_gamma   90.00
#
_symmetry.space_group_name_H-M   'P 1'
#
loop_
_entity.id
_entity.type
_entity.pdbx_description
1 polymer ?
#
loop_
_entity_poly.entity_id
_entity_poly.type
_entity_poly.pdbx_seq_one_letter_code
_entity_poly.pdbx_strand_id
1 'polypeptide(L)'
;MELVEGIDLALGVKPTARLIEHLSNQSLYVHCGEQILDACRLLDQCAFRIQANESSYLNSLCIEAVRQEESIFQHADTPRTSRLADWIRHFTCCESASDEEAYAAYTMACAVKAIESLSDWMQASEQEVVSKNWQILALPWEEFCQAVASEINPDERIDALENYVAHLEVVTSLISLYDDDITELASAAIKTAIRRKGGILSGKDRNEEISTRDAAIVKQANNLRSEGLPRRNLATHVHRWLEDQIALPPKQRPTWLPSEIEKALSRRQVDAILTKHGLL
;
A
#
# COMPACT_ATOMS: atom_id res chain seq x y z
N MET A 1 -1.51 4.01 -19.83
CA MET A 1 -1.93 5.16 -20.68
C MET A 1 -3.24 5.77 -20.19
N GLU A 2 -4.24 4.95 -19.82
CA GLU A 2 -5.52 5.44 -19.24
C GLU A 2 -5.36 6.20 -17.91
N LEU A 3 -4.40 5.83 -17.04
CA LEU A 3 -4.23 6.51 -15.75
C LEU A 3 -3.62 7.91 -15.87
N VAL A 4 -2.78 8.16 -16.89
CA VAL A 4 -2.17 9.48 -17.13
C VAL A 4 -3.21 10.49 -17.62
N GLU A 5 -4.23 10.04 -18.37
CA GLU A 5 -5.37 10.87 -18.78
C GLU A 5 -6.28 11.26 -17.61
N GLY A 6 -6.24 10.49 -16.51
CA GLY A 6 -6.91 10.81 -15.25
C GLY A 6 -6.20 11.86 -14.40
N ILE A 7 -4.97 12.25 -14.75
CA ILE A 7 -4.21 13.31 -14.08
C ILE A 7 -4.48 14.62 -14.81
N ASP A 8 -5.23 15.52 -14.18
CA ASP A 8 -5.48 16.84 -14.75
C ASP A 8 -4.28 17.75 -14.53
N LEU A 9 -3.39 17.77 -15.52
CA LEU A 9 -2.24 18.68 -15.53
C LEU A 9 -2.65 20.14 -15.84
N ALA A 10 -3.91 20.41 -16.19
CA ALA A 10 -4.41 21.75 -16.48
C ALA A 10 -5.09 22.40 -15.26
N LEU A 11 -4.47 23.48 -14.73
CA LEU A 11 -5.07 24.52 -13.87
C LEU A 11 -6.01 24.07 -12.73
N GLY A 12 -5.73 22.94 -12.06
CA GLY A 12 -6.53 22.41 -10.96
C GLY A 12 -5.79 22.35 -9.61
N VAL A 13 -6.53 22.52 -8.50
CA VAL A 13 -6.01 22.48 -7.11
C VAL A 13 -5.68 21.05 -6.62
N LYS A 14 -6.04 20.01 -7.39
CA LYS A 14 -5.75 18.58 -7.11
C LYS A 14 -5.68 17.77 -8.42
N PRO A 15 -4.52 17.69 -9.08
CA PRO A 15 -4.33 16.98 -10.35
C PRO A 15 -4.84 15.54 -10.35
N THR A 16 -4.76 14.85 -9.21
CA THR A 16 -5.14 13.44 -9.08
C THR A 16 -6.60 13.17 -8.69
N ALA A 17 -7.45 14.20 -8.56
CA ALA A 17 -8.82 14.01 -8.07
C ALA A 17 -9.66 13.04 -8.94
N ARG A 18 -9.57 13.16 -10.26
CA ARG A 18 -10.25 12.26 -11.21
C ARG A 18 -9.67 10.85 -11.19
N LEU A 19 -8.35 10.73 -11.05
CA LEU A 19 -7.67 9.45 -10.88
C LEU A 19 -8.17 8.72 -9.62
N ILE A 20 -8.26 9.41 -8.48
CA ILE A 20 -8.78 8.84 -7.23
C ILE A 20 -10.24 8.42 -7.40
N GLU A 21 -11.09 9.26 -8.01
CA GLU A 21 -12.49 8.92 -8.28
C GLU A 21 -12.60 7.66 -9.13
N HIS A 22 -11.84 7.59 -10.23
CA HIS A 22 -11.81 6.42 -11.11
C HIS A 22 -11.36 5.15 -10.37
N LEU A 23 -10.23 5.20 -9.65
CA LEU A 23 -9.70 4.04 -8.93
C LEU A 23 -10.60 3.62 -7.76
N SER A 24 -11.31 4.56 -7.13
CA SER A 24 -12.24 4.27 -6.03
C SER A 24 -13.45 3.44 -6.45
N ASN A 25 -13.74 3.38 -7.75
CA ASN A 25 -14.79 2.51 -8.30
C ASN A 25 -14.31 1.08 -8.55
N GLN A 26 -13.05 0.73 -8.27
CA GLN A 26 -12.59 -0.65 -8.34
C GLN A 26 -12.98 -1.43 -7.07
N SER A 27 -13.37 -2.69 -7.23
CA SER A 27 -13.89 -3.52 -6.13
C SER A 27 -12.91 -3.68 -4.96
N LEU A 28 -11.61 -3.61 -5.24
CA LEU A 28 -10.52 -3.86 -4.29
C LEU A 28 -9.80 -2.61 -3.82
N TYR A 29 -10.31 -1.41 -4.14
CA TYR A 29 -9.69 -0.14 -3.77
C TYR A 29 -9.43 -0.03 -2.26
N VAL A 30 -10.33 -0.55 -1.42
CA VAL A 30 -10.18 -0.52 0.06
C VAL A 30 -8.88 -1.18 0.53
N HIS A 31 -8.34 -2.15 -0.23
CA HIS A 31 -7.12 -2.88 0.14
C HIS A 31 -5.83 -2.14 -0.19
N CYS A 32 -5.86 -1.12 -1.04
CA CYS A 32 -4.68 -0.38 -1.49
C CYS A 32 -4.87 1.14 -1.54
N GLY A 33 -6.03 1.66 -1.13
CA GLY A 33 -6.40 3.07 -1.23
C GLY A 33 -5.45 4.00 -0.46
N GLU A 34 -4.86 3.53 0.64
CA GLU A 34 -3.84 4.29 1.37
C GLU A 34 -2.58 4.48 0.50
N GLN A 35 -2.09 3.43 -0.16
CA GLN A 35 -0.93 3.49 -1.05
C GLN A 35 -1.20 4.32 -2.30
N ILE A 36 -2.41 4.21 -2.87
CA ILE A 36 -2.85 5.03 -4.00
C ILE A 36 -2.86 6.51 -3.58
N LEU A 37 -3.43 6.84 -2.42
CA LEU A 37 -3.45 8.22 -1.93
C LEU A 37 -2.05 8.77 -1.66
N ASP A 38 -1.15 7.97 -1.09
CA ASP A 38 0.24 8.37 -0.86
C ASP A 38 0.98 8.64 -2.17
N ALA A 39 0.79 7.81 -3.20
CA ALA A 39 1.35 8.05 -4.54
C ALA A 39 0.69 9.26 -5.24
N CYS A 40 -0.62 9.47 -5.06
CA CYS A 40 -1.30 10.66 -5.58
C CYS A 40 -0.78 11.96 -4.95
N ARG A 41 -0.37 11.95 -3.67
CA ARG A 41 0.29 13.12 -3.06
C ARG A 41 1.63 13.44 -3.71
N LEU A 42 2.40 12.43 -4.09
CA LEU A 42 3.63 12.63 -4.86
C LEU A 42 3.33 13.28 -6.22
N LEU A 43 2.32 12.76 -6.92
CA LEU A 43 1.89 13.30 -8.21
C LEU A 43 1.44 14.76 -8.10
N ASP A 44 0.60 15.09 -7.11
CA ASP A 44 0.13 16.46 -6.88
C ASP A 44 1.30 17.41 -6.60
N GLN A 45 2.27 16.99 -5.78
CA GLN A 45 3.45 17.79 -5.45
C GLN A 45 4.35 18.03 -6.67
N CYS A 46 4.56 17.00 -7.50
CA CYS A 46 5.36 17.12 -8.72
C CYS A 46 4.65 17.98 -9.78
N ALA A 47 3.35 17.80 -9.94
CA ALA A 47 2.54 18.58 -10.88
C ALA A 47 2.58 20.08 -10.56
N PHE A 48 2.57 20.46 -9.28
CA PHE A 48 2.71 21.86 -8.88
C PHE A 48 4.05 22.47 -9.35
N ARG A 49 5.15 21.71 -9.27
CA ARG A 49 6.49 22.19 -9.70
C ARG A 49 6.58 22.36 -11.21
N ILE A 50 5.89 21.51 -11.95
CA ILE A 50 5.83 21.58 -13.41
C ILE A 50 4.90 22.72 -13.88
N GLN A 51 3.79 22.97 -13.17
CA GLN A 51 2.82 24.02 -13.52
C GLN A 51 3.34 25.45 -13.39
N ALA A 52 4.44 25.69 -12.67
CA ALA A 52 5.03 27.03 -12.53
C ALA A 52 5.49 27.66 -13.87
N ASN A 53 5.64 26.86 -14.95
CA ASN A 53 6.23 27.28 -16.22
C ASN A 53 5.30 27.13 -17.46
N GLU A 54 3.97 27.08 -17.27
CA GLU A 54 2.89 27.06 -18.30
C GLU A 54 3.33 26.83 -19.77
N SER A 55 3.51 25.56 -20.19
CA SER A 55 3.65 25.24 -21.61
C SER A 55 3.15 23.82 -21.94
N SER A 56 2.56 23.65 -23.12
CA SER A 56 2.14 22.32 -23.65
C SER A 56 3.27 21.30 -23.71
N TYR A 57 4.50 21.81 -23.76
CA TYR A 57 5.76 21.08 -23.73
C TYR A 57 5.94 20.25 -22.45
N LEU A 58 5.47 20.75 -21.31
CA LEU A 58 5.60 20.05 -20.03
C LEU A 58 4.60 18.90 -19.85
N ASN A 59 3.44 18.96 -20.50
CA ASN A 59 2.53 17.80 -20.58
C ASN A 59 3.15 16.67 -21.41
N SER A 60 3.84 17.01 -22.51
CA SER A 60 4.59 16.02 -23.30
C SER A 60 5.73 15.39 -22.49
N LEU A 61 6.45 16.19 -21.69
CA LEU A 61 7.49 15.69 -20.79
C LEU A 61 6.94 14.62 -19.83
N CYS A 62 5.85 14.90 -19.12
CA CYS A 62 5.25 13.95 -18.17
C CYS A 62 4.75 12.67 -18.86
N ILE A 63 4.05 12.80 -19.98
CA ILE A 63 3.49 11.66 -20.71
C ILE A 63 4.62 10.76 -21.23
N GLU A 64 5.66 11.34 -21.84
CA GLU A 64 6.78 10.58 -22.36
C GLU A 64 7.65 10.00 -21.24
N ALA A 65 7.80 10.69 -20.11
CA ALA A 65 8.50 10.14 -18.95
C ALA A 65 7.82 8.87 -18.43
N VAL A 66 6.48 8.84 -18.35
CA VAL A 66 5.71 7.63 -17.98
C VAL A 66 5.91 6.52 -19.01
N ARG A 67 5.90 6.85 -20.30
CA ARG A 67 6.07 5.87 -21.39
C ARG A 67 7.47 5.26 -21.43
N GLN A 68 8.49 6.06 -21.11
CA GLN A 68 9.90 5.68 -21.17
C GLN A 68 10.50 5.36 -19.81
N GLU A 69 9.69 5.19 -18.76
CA GLU A 69 10.16 5.04 -17.38
C GLU A 69 11.20 3.93 -17.23
N GLU A 70 10.92 2.74 -17.78
CA GLU A 70 11.85 1.59 -17.73
C GLU A 70 13.15 1.87 -18.51
N SER A 71 13.06 2.49 -19.69
CA SER A 71 14.23 2.88 -20.48
C SER A 71 15.12 3.87 -19.73
N ILE A 72 14.50 4.86 -19.06
CA ILE A 72 15.19 5.85 -18.24
C ILE A 72 15.85 5.16 -17.04
N PHE A 73 15.14 4.27 -16.36
CA PHE A 73 15.66 3.51 -15.21
C PHE A 73 16.93 2.73 -15.55
N GLN A 74 16.91 1.95 -16.64
CA GLN A 74 18.06 1.14 -17.07
C GLN A 74 19.33 1.97 -17.34
N HIS A 75 19.18 3.21 -17.79
CA HIS A 75 20.30 4.11 -18.09
C HIS A 75 20.72 4.96 -16.89
N ALA A 76 19.83 5.16 -15.92
CA ALA A 76 20.15 5.84 -14.67
C ALA A 76 20.98 4.96 -13.70
N ASP A 77 20.90 3.64 -13.84
CA ASP A 77 21.57 2.65 -12.98
C ASP A 77 23.08 2.44 -13.32
N THR A 78 23.60 3.11 -14.35
CA THR A 78 25.03 3.04 -14.77
C THR A 78 25.71 4.41 -14.77
N PRO A 79 26.96 4.51 -14.27
CA PRO A 79 27.29 5.17 -13.03
C PRO A 79 27.08 6.69 -12.99
N ARG A 80 26.54 7.09 -11.83
CA ARG A 80 26.35 8.41 -11.21
C ARG A 80 25.25 9.27 -11.83
N THR A 81 24.11 9.24 -11.13
CA THR A 81 23.15 10.31 -10.73
C THR A 81 23.36 11.76 -11.22
N SER A 82 24.53 12.19 -11.68
CA SER A 82 24.77 13.50 -12.30
C SER A 82 24.19 13.67 -13.71
N ARG A 83 23.56 12.63 -14.29
CA ARG A 83 22.99 12.68 -15.66
C ARG A 83 21.54 12.21 -15.76
N LEU A 84 20.86 11.98 -14.64
CA LEU A 84 19.45 11.53 -14.68
C LEU A 84 18.58 12.54 -15.46
N ALA A 85 18.75 13.84 -15.20
CA ALA A 85 18.06 14.88 -15.96
C ALA A 85 18.40 14.83 -17.47
N ASP A 86 19.65 14.57 -17.83
CA ASP A 86 20.06 14.44 -19.24
C ASP A 86 19.39 13.24 -19.92
N TRP A 87 19.32 12.10 -19.23
CA TRP A 87 18.63 10.92 -19.74
C TRP A 87 17.13 11.14 -19.88
N ILE A 88 16.50 11.74 -18.88
CA ILE A 88 15.06 12.08 -18.95
C ILE A 88 14.81 12.99 -20.15
N ARG A 89 15.58 14.07 -20.32
CA ARG A 89 15.48 14.96 -21.47
C ARG A 89 15.67 14.23 -22.80
N HIS A 90 16.66 13.34 -22.87
CA HIS A 90 16.96 12.56 -24.05
C HIS A 90 15.79 11.64 -24.45
N PHE A 91 15.28 10.85 -23.50
CA PHE A 91 14.20 9.88 -23.76
C PHE A 91 12.84 10.55 -23.99
N THR A 92 12.60 11.70 -23.38
CA THR A 92 11.35 12.46 -23.55
C THR A 92 11.39 13.43 -24.74
N CYS A 93 12.54 13.56 -25.41
CA CYS A 93 12.80 14.58 -26.43
C CYS A 93 12.55 16.02 -25.92
N CYS A 94 12.73 16.25 -24.62
CA CYS A 94 12.49 17.53 -23.96
C CYS A 94 13.80 18.21 -23.50
N GLU A 95 14.69 18.56 -24.45
CA GLU A 95 16.02 19.13 -24.16
C GLU A 95 16.02 20.44 -23.36
N SER A 96 14.97 21.27 -23.47
CA SER A 96 14.90 22.55 -22.74
C SER A 96 14.35 22.45 -21.32
N ALA A 97 13.98 21.25 -20.85
CA ALA A 97 13.52 21.08 -19.48
C ALA A 97 14.67 21.36 -18.50
N SER A 98 14.37 22.06 -17.41
CA SER A 98 15.28 22.17 -16.28
C SER A 98 15.45 20.81 -15.58
N ASP A 99 16.52 20.68 -14.81
CA ASP A 99 16.76 19.47 -14.03
C ASP A 99 15.61 19.20 -13.04
N GLU A 100 15.03 20.25 -12.44
CA GLU A 100 13.89 20.14 -11.52
C GLU A 100 12.63 19.62 -12.23
N GLU A 101 12.31 20.12 -13.42
CA GLU A 101 11.19 19.63 -14.23
C GLU A 101 11.41 18.19 -14.67
N ALA A 102 12.63 17.84 -15.06
CA ALA A 102 12.98 16.48 -15.42
C ALA A 102 12.80 15.52 -14.22
N TYR A 103 13.34 15.86 -13.05
CA TYR A 103 13.19 15.04 -11.84
C TYR A 103 11.74 14.93 -11.39
N ALA A 104 10.97 16.01 -11.45
CA ALA A 104 9.54 15.99 -11.15
C ALA A 104 8.78 15.07 -12.12
N ALA A 105 9.03 15.18 -13.42
CA ALA A 105 8.38 14.33 -14.42
C ALA A 105 8.73 12.84 -14.26
N TYR A 106 9.99 12.52 -13.95
CA TYR A 106 10.39 11.14 -13.69
C TYR A 106 9.84 10.59 -12.37
N THR A 107 9.74 11.41 -11.33
CA THR A 107 9.04 11.05 -10.09
C THR A 107 7.57 10.76 -10.37
N MET A 108 6.92 11.57 -11.20
CA MET A 108 5.54 11.29 -11.62
C MET A 108 5.43 9.97 -12.38
N ALA A 109 6.39 9.68 -13.26
CA ALA A 109 6.45 8.39 -13.95
C ALA A 109 6.51 7.21 -12.98
N CYS A 110 7.41 7.28 -11.99
CA CYS A 110 7.54 6.26 -10.95
C CYS A 110 6.26 6.10 -10.13
N ALA A 111 5.63 7.21 -9.71
CA ALA A 111 4.39 7.19 -8.95
C ALA A 111 3.20 6.64 -9.76
N VAL A 112 3.12 6.96 -11.06
CA VAL A 112 2.12 6.36 -11.96
C VAL A 112 2.33 4.85 -12.07
N LYS A 113 3.58 4.39 -12.27
CA LYS A 113 3.89 2.96 -12.36
C LYS A 113 3.58 2.19 -11.07
N ALA A 114 3.81 2.82 -9.94
CA ALA A 114 3.42 2.28 -8.63
C ALA A 114 1.90 2.12 -8.53
N ILE A 115 1.11 3.11 -8.98
CA ILE A 115 -0.36 3.02 -9.01
C ILE A 115 -0.83 1.99 -10.05
N GLU A 116 -0.21 1.92 -11.24
CA GLU A 116 -0.50 0.91 -12.27
C GLU A 116 -0.35 -0.50 -11.69
N SER A 117 0.73 -0.78 -10.95
CA SER A 117 0.94 -2.08 -10.29
C SER A 117 -0.22 -2.50 -9.37
N LEU A 118 -0.78 -1.55 -8.61
CA LEU A 118 -1.91 -1.81 -7.72
C LEU A 118 -3.23 -1.94 -8.49
N SER A 119 -3.44 -1.11 -9.51
CA SER A 119 -4.63 -1.16 -10.36
C SER A 119 -4.69 -2.46 -11.17
N ASP A 120 -3.58 -2.89 -11.75
CA ASP A 120 -3.49 -4.12 -12.52
C ASP A 120 -3.79 -5.33 -11.65
N TRP A 121 -3.26 -5.36 -10.42
CA TRP A 121 -3.61 -6.39 -9.45
C TRP A 121 -5.10 -6.41 -9.11
N MET A 122 -5.71 -5.26 -8.84
CA MET A 122 -7.14 -5.18 -8.53
C MET A 122 -8.01 -5.72 -9.68
N GLN A 123 -7.71 -5.30 -10.91
CA GLN A 123 -8.45 -5.72 -12.10
C GLN A 123 -8.24 -7.21 -12.42
N ALA A 124 -7.00 -7.70 -12.35
CA ALA A 124 -6.69 -9.10 -12.60
C ALA A 124 -7.37 -10.02 -11.58
N SER A 125 -7.32 -9.65 -10.30
CA SER A 125 -7.99 -10.38 -9.21
C SER A 125 -9.50 -10.44 -9.41
N GLU A 126 -10.13 -9.30 -9.75
CA GLU A 126 -11.56 -9.25 -10.03
C GLU A 126 -11.93 -10.15 -11.23
N GLN A 127 -11.19 -10.04 -12.34
CA GLN A 127 -11.42 -10.85 -13.53
C GLN A 127 -11.28 -12.35 -13.24
N GLU A 128 -10.30 -12.75 -12.43
CA GLU A 128 -10.12 -14.14 -12.04
C GLU A 128 -11.33 -14.65 -11.24
N VAL A 129 -11.80 -13.89 -10.25
CA VAL A 129 -12.95 -14.28 -9.43
C VAL A 129 -14.23 -14.34 -10.26
N VAL A 130 -14.46 -13.35 -11.14
CA VAL A 130 -15.59 -13.33 -12.08
C VAL A 130 -15.53 -14.51 -13.06
N SER A 131 -14.34 -14.89 -13.53
CA SER A 131 -14.18 -16.02 -14.45
C SER A 131 -14.56 -17.37 -13.81
N LYS A 132 -14.31 -17.51 -12.50
CA LYS A 132 -14.67 -18.69 -11.71
C LYS A 132 -16.15 -18.70 -11.34
N ASN A 133 -16.71 -17.53 -11.04
CA ASN A 133 -18.10 -17.39 -10.61
C ASN A 133 -18.75 -16.12 -11.16
N TRP A 134 -19.18 -16.17 -12.42
CA TRP A 134 -19.81 -15.02 -13.10
C TRP A 134 -21.11 -14.53 -12.44
N GLN A 135 -21.76 -15.35 -11.60
CA GLN A 135 -23.01 -14.99 -10.93
C GLN A 135 -22.85 -13.85 -9.92
N ILE A 136 -21.63 -13.61 -9.44
CA ILE A 136 -21.34 -12.49 -8.53
C ILE A 136 -21.60 -11.12 -9.17
N LEU A 137 -21.57 -11.02 -10.50
CA LEU A 137 -21.86 -9.78 -11.22
C LEU A 137 -23.31 -9.30 -11.03
N ALA A 138 -24.23 -10.19 -10.61
CA ALA A 138 -25.61 -9.84 -10.32
C ALA A 138 -25.81 -9.32 -8.88
N LEU A 139 -24.77 -9.37 -8.03
CA LEU A 139 -24.85 -8.93 -6.65
C LEU A 139 -24.88 -7.39 -6.57
N PRO A 140 -25.49 -6.83 -5.51
CA PRO A 140 -25.28 -5.42 -5.15
C PRO A 140 -23.78 -5.11 -4.99
N TRP A 141 -23.38 -3.88 -5.28
CA TRP A 141 -21.96 -3.47 -5.31
C TRP A 141 -21.18 -3.85 -4.04
N GLU A 142 -21.75 -3.62 -2.85
CA GLU A 142 -21.07 -3.95 -1.58
C GLU A 142 -20.85 -5.47 -1.42
N GLU A 143 -21.85 -6.27 -1.78
CA GLU A 143 -21.78 -7.74 -1.75
C GLU A 143 -20.81 -8.28 -2.81
N PHE A 144 -20.78 -7.65 -3.99
CA PHE A 144 -19.81 -7.94 -5.04
C PHE A 144 -18.37 -7.69 -4.55
N CYS A 145 -18.09 -6.51 -4.00
CA CYS A 145 -16.76 -6.19 -3.46
C CYS A 145 -16.34 -7.17 -2.36
N GLN A 146 -17.26 -7.54 -1.46
CA GLN A 146 -16.99 -8.52 -0.41
C GLN A 146 -16.71 -9.91 -0.99
N ALA A 147 -17.47 -10.34 -2.00
CA ALA A 147 -17.28 -11.63 -2.66
C ALA A 147 -15.91 -11.70 -3.37
N VAL A 148 -15.53 -10.65 -4.11
CA VAL A 148 -14.20 -10.57 -4.73
C VAL A 148 -13.12 -10.61 -3.64
N ALA A 149 -13.24 -9.77 -2.61
CA ALA A 149 -12.25 -9.68 -1.53
C ALA A 149 -12.03 -11.01 -0.78
N SER A 150 -13.06 -11.83 -0.63
CA SER A 150 -12.96 -13.13 0.07
C SER A 150 -12.19 -14.21 -0.69
N GLU A 151 -12.03 -14.05 -2.01
CA GLU A 151 -11.41 -15.04 -2.89
C GLU A 151 -9.99 -14.65 -3.35
N ILE A 152 -9.49 -13.50 -2.88
CA ILE A 152 -8.16 -13.00 -3.23
C ILE A 152 -7.07 -13.86 -2.61
N ASN A 153 -6.02 -14.13 -3.39
CA ASN A 153 -4.75 -14.64 -2.89
C ASN A 153 -3.93 -13.52 -2.21
N PRO A 154 -3.65 -13.60 -0.89
CA PRO A 154 -2.87 -12.59 -0.18
C PRO A 154 -1.45 -12.40 -0.74
N ASP A 155 -0.86 -13.44 -1.31
CA ASP A 155 0.50 -13.41 -1.86
C ASP A 155 0.59 -12.48 -3.08
N GLU A 156 -0.42 -12.50 -3.96
CA GLU A 156 -0.47 -11.63 -5.15
C GLU A 156 -0.59 -10.15 -4.79
N ARG A 157 -1.28 -9.85 -3.69
CA ARG A 157 -1.35 -8.49 -3.16
C ARG A 157 0.01 -8.05 -2.62
N ILE A 158 0.76 -8.96 -1.99
CA ILE A 158 2.11 -8.68 -1.52
C ILE A 158 3.02 -8.37 -2.71
N ASP A 159 2.96 -9.15 -3.78
CA ASP A 159 3.73 -8.91 -5.01
C ASP A 159 3.40 -7.53 -5.62
N ALA A 160 2.12 -7.16 -5.66
CA ALA A 160 1.70 -5.83 -6.12
C ALA A 160 2.26 -4.70 -5.25
N LEU A 161 2.31 -4.89 -3.93
CA LEU A 161 2.92 -3.93 -2.99
C LEU A 161 4.46 -3.90 -3.12
N GLU A 162 5.11 -5.02 -3.44
CA GLU A 162 6.53 -5.08 -3.74
C GLU A 162 6.87 -4.28 -4.99
N ASN A 163 6.08 -4.44 -6.07
CA ASN A 163 6.24 -3.66 -7.30
C ASN A 163 5.99 -2.17 -7.06
N TYR A 164 4.95 -1.82 -6.29
CA TYR A 164 4.72 -0.45 -5.83
C TYR A 164 5.94 0.15 -5.13
N VAL A 165 6.52 -0.59 -4.18
CA VAL A 165 7.71 -0.16 -3.44
C VAL A 165 8.90 -0.02 -4.36
N ALA A 166 9.14 -0.99 -5.25
CA ALA A 166 10.27 -0.98 -6.18
C ALA A 166 10.27 0.29 -7.04
N HIS A 167 9.11 0.69 -7.59
CA HIS A 167 9.00 1.93 -8.36
C HIS A 167 9.29 3.19 -7.52
N LEU A 168 8.89 3.23 -6.26
CA LEU A 168 9.16 4.39 -5.40
C LEU A 168 10.59 4.39 -4.82
N GLU A 169 11.21 3.23 -4.65
CA GLU A 169 12.60 3.13 -4.18
C GLU A 169 13.57 3.81 -5.15
N VAL A 170 13.26 3.78 -6.45
CA VAL A 170 13.97 4.52 -7.50
C VAL A 170 14.03 6.02 -7.18
N VAL A 171 12.90 6.62 -6.77
CA VAL A 171 12.84 8.03 -6.36
C VAL A 171 13.77 8.28 -5.18
N THR A 172 13.71 7.43 -4.15
CA THR A 172 14.57 7.60 -2.96
C THR A 172 16.05 7.32 -3.20
N SER A 173 16.40 6.51 -4.21
CA SER A 173 17.78 6.09 -4.48
C SER A 173 18.48 6.96 -5.54
N LEU A 174 17.72 7.42 -6.55
CA LEU A 174 18.26 8.20 -7.67
C LEU A 174 18.14 9.72 -7.46
N ILE A 175 17.11 10.18 -6.75
CA ILE A 175 16.82 11.60 -6.53
C ILE A 175 17.38 12.10 -5.18
N SER A 176 18.05 11.23 -4.41
CA SER A 176 18.70 11.55 -3.12
C SER A 176 19.81 12.60 -3.18
N LEU A 177 20.06 13.20 -4.35
CA LEU A 177 20.99 14.31 -4.54
C LEU A 177 20.38 15.67 -4.16
N TYR A 178 19.06 15.77 -3.96
CA TYR A 178 18.39 17.00 -3.53
C TYR A 178 17.66 16.80 -2.20
N ASP A 179 17.88 17.74 -1.27
CA ASP A 179 17.16 17.86 0.00
C ASP A 179 15.75 18.38 -0.30
N ASP A 180 14.87 17.44 -0.63
CA ASP A 180 13.63 17.70 -1.32
C ASP A 180 12.47 16.95 -0.65
N ASP A 181 11.42 17.69 -0.28
CA ASP A 181 10.16 17.20 0.28
C ASP A 181 9.59 15.99 -0.47
N ILE A 182 9.87 15.85 -1.78
CA ILE A 182 9.46 14.71 -2.61
C ILE A 182 10.11 13.40 -2.14
N THR A 183 11.40 13.41 -1.81
CA THR A 183 12.13 12.23 -1.32
C THR A 183 11.58 11.77 0.04
N GLU A 184 11.20 12.71 0.90
CA GLU A 184 10.56 12.41 2.18
C GLU A 184 9.16 11.81 1.99
N LEU A 185 8.35 12.37 1.08
CA LEU A 185 7.04 11.83 0.73
C LEU A 185 7.14 10.40 0.16
N ALA A 186 8.10 10.14 -0.72
CA ALA A 186 8.32 8.82 -1.29
C ALA A 186 8.79 7.82 -0.21
N SER A 187 9.71 8.24 0.65
CA SER A 187 10.16 7.45 1.80
C SER A 187 9.01 7.13 2.77
N ALA A 188 8.10 8.07 2.99
CA ALA A 188 6.91 7.85 3.83
C ALA A 188 5.95 6.85 3.17
N ALA A 189 5.67 7.00 1.88
CA ALA A 189 4.82 6.09 1.12
C ALA A 189 5.36 4.64 1.13
N ILE A 190 6.67 4.47 0.89
CA ILE A 190 7.36 3.18 0.98
C ILE A 190 7.21 2.59 2.38
N LYS A 191 7.45 3.38 3.44
CA LYS A 191 7.28 2.90 4.83
C LYS A 191 5.85 2.45 5.10
N THR A 192 4.85 3.20 4.62
CA THR A 192 3.44 2.80 4.75
C THR A 192 3.17 1.47 4.03
N ALA A 193 3.65 1.31 2.79
CA ALA A 193 3.48 0.09 2.01
C ALA A 193 4.21 -1.12 2.62
N ILE A 194 5.48 -0.99 3.02
CA ILE A 194 6.25 -2.05 3.69
C ILE A 194 5.61 -2.43 5.02
N ARG A 195 5.14 -1.45 5.79
CA ARG A 195 4.43 -1.68 7.05
C ARG A 195 3.17 -2.53 6.82
N ARG A 196 2.45 -2.31 5.71
CA ARG A 196 1.29 -3.14 5.30
C ARG A 196 1.68 -4.51 4.77
N LYS A 197 2.76 -4.62 3.99
CA LYS A 197 3.36 -5.89 3.53
C LYS A 197 3.77 -6.78 4.72
N GLY A 198 4.29 -6.18 5.79
CA GLY A 198 4.66 -6.87 7.03
C GLY A 198 3.52 -7.11 8.02
N GLY A 199 2.25 -6.97 7.60
CA GLY A 199 1.09 -7.22 8.48
C GLY A 199 0.86 -6.19 9.60
N ILE A 200 1.46 -5.00 9.54
CA ILE A 200 1.28 -3.95 10.56
C ILE A 200 0.24 -2.93 10.08
N LEU A 201 -1.02 -3.15 10.43
CA LEU A 201 -2.13 -2.40 9.85
C LEU A 201 -2.29 -0.94 10.32
N SER A 202 -3.12 -0.20 9.59
CA SER A 202 -3.67 1.12 9.94
C SER A 202 -4.40 1.08 11.27
N GLY A 203 -4.55 2.23 11.93
CA GLY A 203 -5.23 2.36 13.23
C GLY A 203 -6.67 1.85 13.28
N LYS A 204 -7.39 1.81 12.16
CA LYS A 204 -8.77 1.31 12.09
C LYS A 204 -8.82 -0.23 12.11
N ASP A 205 -8.05 -0.85 11.22
CA ASP A 205 -7.85 -2.30 11.15
C ASP A 205 -7.15 -2.82 12.41
N ARG A 206 -6.22 -2.04 12.99
CA ARG A 206 -5.58 -2.33 14.27
C ARG A 206 -6.60 -2.38 15.40
N ASN A 207 -7.62 -1.51 15.42
CA ASN A 207 -8.66 -1.58 16.45
C ASN A 207 -9.57 -2.79 16.25
N GLU A 208 -9.86 -3.16 15.01
CA GLU A 208 -10.70 -4.31 14.70
C GLU A 208 -9.98 -5.63 15.00
N GLU A 209 -8.73 -5.80 14.57
CA GLU A 209 -7.92 -6.98 14.91
C GLU A 209 -7.54 -7.06 16.38
N ILE A 210 -7.18 -5.94 17.02
CA ILE A 210 -6.99 -5.92 18.49
C ILE A 210 -8.30 -6.33 19.16
N SER A 211 -9.45 -5.88 18.67
CA SER A 211 -10.74 -6.26 19.22
C SER A 211 -11.02 -7.76 19.05
N THR A 212 -10.77 -8.35 17.87
CA THR A 212 -10.98 -9.79 17.63
C THR A 212 -10.02 -10.66 18.45
N ARG A 213 -8.74 -10.30 18.50
CA ARG A 213 -7.72 -11.00 19.28
C ARG A 213 -7.99 -10.88 20.78
N ASP A 214 -8.28 -9.68 21.27
CA ASP A 214 -8.59 -9.45 22.69
C ASP A 214 -9.88 -10.19 23.08
N ALA A 215 -10.87 -10.29 22.19
CA ALA A 215 -12.06 -11.11 22.39
C ALA A 215 -11.74 -12.61 22.46
N ALA A 216 -10.82 -13.12 21.63
CA ALA A 216 -10.36 -14.51 21.70
C ALA A 216 -9.61 -14.80 23.01
N ILE A 217 -8.75 -13.87 23.46
CA ILE A 217 -8.04 -13.93 24.76
C ILE A 217 -9.03 -13.97 25.92
N VAL A 218 -10.05 -13.11 25.91
CA VAL A 218 -11.12 -13.06 26.92
C VAL A 218 -11.95 -14.35 26.92
N LYS A 219 -12.30 -14.86 25.72
CA LYS A 219 -13.03 -16.12 25.58
C LYS A 219 -12.24 -17.29 26.17
N GLN A 220 -10.95 -17.39 25.87
CA GLN A 220 -10.10 -18.45 26.40
C GLN A 220 -9.95 -18.34 27.93
N ALA A 221 -9.81 -17.12 28.45
CA ALA A 221 -9.75 -16.90 29.89
C ALA A 221 -11.05 -17.32 30.59
N ASN A 222 -12.22 -17.07 29.99
CA ASN A 222 -13.50 -17.54 30.51
C ASN A 222 -13.62 -19.07 30.50
N ASN A 223 -13.17 -19.73 29.42
CA ASN A 223 -13.14 -21.19 29.34
C ASN A 223 -12.31 -21.78 30.49
N LEU A 224 -11.07 -21.30 30.66
CA LEU A 224 -10.18 -21.75 31.74
C LEU A 224 -10.77 -21.49 33.14
N ARG A 225 -11.48 -20.37 33.33
CA ARG A 225 -12.20 -20.12 34.59
C ARG A 225 -13.36 -21.09 34.81
N SER A 226 -14.09 -21.44 33.77
CA SER A 226 -15.19 -22.41 33.86
C SER A 226 -14.68 -23.83 34.16
N GLU A 227 -13.47 -24.15 33.74
CA GLU A 227 -12.73 -25.37 34.09
C GLU A 227 -12.15 -25.35 35.51
N GLY A 228 -12.35 -24.26 36.27
CA GLY A 228 -11.92 -24.13 37.67
C GLY A 228 -10.55 -23.49 37.88
N LEU A 229 -9.93 -22.90 36.84
CA LEU A 229 -8.62 -22.28 36.99
C LEU A 229 -8.67 -21.03 37.90
N PRO A 230 -7.82 -20.93 38.94
CA PRO A 230 -7.78 -19.76 39.81
C PRO A 230 -7.31 -18.50 39.09
N ARG A 231 -7.90 -17.34 39.43
CA ARG A 231 -7.57 -16.02 38.84
C ARG A 231 -6.07 -15.72 38.80
N ARG A 232 -5.35 -16.01 39.89
CA ARG A 232 -3.89 -15.79 40.01
C ARG A 232 -3.04 -16.47 38.93
N ASN A 233 -3.55 -17.54 38.31
CA ASN A 233 -2.85 -18.32 37.29
C ASN A 233 -3.35 -18.02 35.88
N LEU A 234 -4.43 -17.27 35.74
CA LEU A 234 -5.17 -17.11 34.49
C LEU A 234 -4.30 -16.47 33.40
N ALA A 235 -3.64 -15.35 33.70
CA ALA A 235 -2.77 -14.66 32.74
C ALA A 235 -1.62 -15.55 32.23
N THR A 236 -1.07 -16.41 33.09
CA THR A 236 0.03 -17.32 32.72
C THR A 236 -0.44 -18.41 31.76
N HIS A 237 -1.60 -19.01 32.01
CA HIS A 237 -2.15 -20.06 31.15
C HIS A 237 -2.64 -19.51 29.81
N VAL A 238 -3.26 -18.33 29.82
CA VAL A 238 -3.69 -17.65 28.58
C VAL A 238 -2.48 -17.23 27.74
N HIS A 239 -1.40 -16.77 28.36
CA HIS A 239 -0.15 -16.47 27.64
C HIS A 239 0.43 -17.70 26.96
N ARG A 240 0.57 -18.82 27.68
CA ARG A 240 1.07 -20.07 27.10
C ARG A 240 0.20 -20.56 25.95
N TRP A 241 -1.12 -20.52 26.12
CA TRP A 241 -2.04 -20.84 25.03
C TRP A 241 -1.82 -19.96 23.80
N LEU A 242 -1.60 -18.65 23.99
CA LEU A 242 -1.32 -17.73 22.88
C LEU A 242 0.01 -18.05 22.19
N GLU A 243 1.06 -18.39 22.95
CA GLU A 243 2.33 -18.88 22.40
C GLU A 243 2.12 -20.15 21.57
N ASP A 244 1.33 -21.09 22.06
CA ASP A 244 1.00 -22.33 21.34
C ASP A 244 0.23 -22.05 20.04
N GLN A 245 -0.72 -21.10 20.03
CA GLN A 245 -1.46 -20.72 18.82
C GLN A 245 -0.55 -20.10 17.74
N ILE A 246 0.45 -19.32 18.15
CA ILE A 246 1.40 -18.66 17.22
C ILE A 246 2.44 -19.65 16.69
N ALA A 247 2.81 -20.65 17.50
CA ALA A 247 3.67 -21.74 17.09
C ALA A 247 3.05 -22.66 16.03
N LEU A 248 1.72 -22.60 15.83
CA LEU A 248 1.06 -23.37 14.77
C LEU A 248 1.52 -22.91 13.37
N PRO A 249 1.65 -23.85 12.40
CA PRO A 249 1.88 -23.49 11.00
C PRO A 249 0.80 -22.52 10.50
N PRO A 250 1.12 -21.56 9.61
CA PRO A 250 0.18 -20.55 9.13
C PRO A 250 -1.18 -21.11 8.69
N LYS A 251 -1.18 -22.23 7.95
CA LYS A 251 -2.40 -22.90 7.45
C LYS A 251 -3.29 -23.51 8.53
N GLN A 252 -2.81 -23.63 9.77
CA GLN A 252 -3.52 -24.21 10.92
C GLN A 252 -3.87 -23.15 11.98
N ARG A 253 -3.50 -21.89 11.76
CA ARG A 253 -3.80 -20.82 12.72
C ARG A 253 -5.27 -20.45 12.67
N PRO A 254 -5.86 -20.08 13.82
CA PRO A 254 -7.23 -19.63 13.86
C PRO A 254 -7.39 -18.28 13.13
N THR A 255 -8.58 -18.04 12.59
CA THR A 255 -8.87 -16.86 11.73
C THR A 255 -8.65 -15.50 12.39
N TRP A 256 -8.69 -15.43 13.72
CA TRP A 256 -8.40 -14.19 14.48
C TRP A 256 -6.89 -13.95 14.66
N LEU A 257 -6.04 -14.91 14.28
CA LEU A 257 -4.58 -14.83 14.38
C LEU A 257 -3.97 -14.81 12.97
N PRO A 258 -3.68 -13.62 12.42
CA PRO A 258 -3.07 -13.46 11.11
C PRO A 258 -1.75 -14.24 10.98
N SER A 259 -1.46 -14.70 9.76
CA SER A 259 -0.29 -15.51 9.44
C SER A 259 1.05 -14.77 9.62
N GLU A 260 0.98 -13.44 9.61
CA GLU A 260 2.08 -12.49 9.72
C GLU A 260 2.51 -12.26 11.17
N ILE A 261 1.72 -12.69 12.17
CA ILE A 261 2.07 -12.55 13.59
C ILE A 261 3.06 -13.64 13.99
N GLU A 262 4.33 -13.25 14.09
CA GLU A 262 5.42 -14.15 14.50
C GLU A 262 5.67 -14.17 16.01
N LYS A 263 5.15 -13.21 16.76
CA LYS A 263 5.42 -13.07 18.21
C LYS A 263 4.14 -12.90 19.02
N ALA A 264 4.05 -13.66 20.10
CA ALA A 264 2.98 -13.55 21.08
C ALA A 264 3.02 -12.22 21.84
N LEU A 265 1.84 -11.77 22.28
CA LEU A 265 1.76 -10.73 23.29
C LEU A 265 2.52 -11.17 24.53
N SER A 266 3.26 -10.24 25.14
CA SER A 266 3.89 -10.50 26.43
C SER A 266 2.84 -10.80 27.51
N ARG A 267 3.22 -11.57 28.52
CA ARG A 267 2.35 -11.86 29.68
C ARG A 267 1.79 -10.58 30.32
N ARG A 268 2.56 -9.49 30.36
CA ARG A 268 2.11 -8.18 30.88
C ARG A 268 0.97 -7.58 30.05
N GLN A 269 1.01 -7.74 28.73
CA GLN A 269 -0.06 -7.27 27.85
C GLN A 269 -1.33 -8.12 28.00
N VAL A 270 -1.17 -9.46 28.11
CA VAL A 270 -2.29 -10.36 28.42
C VAL A 270 -2.95 -9.97 29.75
N ASP A 271 -2.15 -9.73 30.79
CA ASP A 271 -2.63 -9.31 32.12
C ASP A 271 -3.42 -7.99 32.06
N ALA A 272 -2.94 -7.01 31.29
CA ALA A 272 -3.63 -5.74 31.08
C ALA A 272 -4.99 -5.93 30.36
N ILE A 273 -5.05 -6.79 29.34
CA ILE A 273 -6.30 -7.11 28.63
C ILE A 273 -7.31 -7.77 29.57
N LEU A 274 -6.88 -8.75 30.36
CA LEU A 274 -7.75 -9.47 31.29
C LEU A 274 -8.26 -8.55 32.42
N THR A 275 -7.41 -7.66 32.92
CA THR A 275 -7.78 -6.65 33.92
C THR A 275 -8.82 -5.68 33.36
N LYS A 276 -8.61 -5.17 32.15
CA LYS A 276 -9.57 -4.29 31.45
C LYS A 276 -10.96 -4.91 31.32
N HIS A 277 -11.04 -6.24 31.19
CA HIS A 277 -12.29 -6.99 31.06
C HIS A 277 -12.78 -7.63 32.38
N GLY A 278 -12.20 -7.28 33.53
CA GLY A 278 -12.67 -7.72 34.85
C GLY A 278 -12.48 -9.21 35.16
N LEU A 279 -11.49 -9.86 34.54
CA LEU A 279 -11.23 -11.30 34.69
C LEU A 279 -10.16 -11.64 35.74
N LEU A 280 -9.37 -10.65 36.15
CA LEU A 280 -8.37 -10.73 37.22
C LEU A 280 -8.86 -10.00 38.47
#